data_AF-A0A7S2D2U7-F1
#
_entry.id   AF-A0A7S2D2U7-F1
#
_cell.length_a   1.000
_cell.length_b   1.000
_cell.length_c   1.000
_cell.angle_alpha   90.00
_cell.angle_beta   90.00
_cell.angle_gamma   90.00
#
_symmetry.space_group_name_H-M   'P 1'
#
loop_
_entity.id
_entity.type
_entity.pdbx_description
1 polymer ?
#
loop_
_entity_poly.entity_id
_entity_poly.type
_entity_poly.pdbx_seq_one_letter_code
_entity_poly.pdbx_strand_id
1 'polypeptide(L)'
;DLAGGGRSDLTAPAKSHYTFNLRDYSRVIQGMLMTSYSSDFRKPELVRLWIHECQRVFADRLINDEDRLWFLKQSRSIVGKVYDGVDFYESMKHLDTEDSG
;
A
#
# COMPACT_ATOMS: atom_id res chain seq x y z
N ASP A 1 -1.61 41.33 35.20
CA ASP A 1 -2.55 40.91 34.15
C ASP A 1 -1.84 40.45 32.89
N LEU A 2 -2.26 39.27 32.44
CA LEU A 2 -2.20 38.69 31.09
C LEU A 2 -0.84 38.33 30.46
N ALA A 3 -0.49 37.07 30.67
CA ALA A 3 0.29 36.23 29.78
C ALA A 3 -0.33 36.17 28.37
N GLY A 4 0.49 36.11 27.32
CA GLY A 4 0.00 35.94 25.95
C GLY A 4 1.08 35.81 24.86
N GLY A 5 2.28 35.34 25.20
CA GLY A 5 3.28 34.94 24.20
C GLY A 5 3.14 33.45 23.89
N GLY A 6 2.51 33.11 22.76
CA GLY A 6 2.28 31.70 22.42
C GLY A 6 1.65 31.52 21.05
N ARG A 7 2.45 31.77 20.01
CA ARG A 7 2.37 31.23 18.65
C ARG A 7 1.00 30.61 18.25
N SER A 8 0.24 31.42 17.52
CA SER A 8 -0.72 30.96 16.53
C SER A 8 0.01 30.22 15.39
N ASP A 9 0.48 29.00 15.63
CA ASP A 9 0.95 28.16 14.53
C ASP A 9 0.88 26.68 14.93
N LEU A 10 -0.28 26.06 14.73
CA LEU A 10 -0.40 24.69 14.25
C LEU A 10 -1.78 24.54 13.60
N THR A 11 -2.02 25.27 12.51
CA THR A 11 -2.88 24.74 11.44
C THR A 11 -2.20 23.47 10.95
N ALA A 12 -2.53 22.32 11.52
CA ALA A 12 -2.07 21.03 10.99
C ALA A 12 -3.23 20.15 10.49
N PRO A 13 -4.12 20.64 9.59
CA PRO A 13 -4.93 19.73 8.79
C PRO A 13 -4.08 18.99 7.71
N ALA A 14 -2.80 19.32 7.55
CA ALA A 14 -1.92 18.72 6.52
C ALA A 14 -0.94 17.64 7.03
N LYS A 15 -0.56 17.61 8.32
CA LYS A 15 0.51 16.70 8.83
C LYS A 15 0.01 15.32 9.29
N SER A 16 -1.28 15.16 9.57
CA SER A 16 -1.86 13.89 10.03
C SER A 16 -2.29 12.95 8.90
N HIS A 17 -2.38 13.48 7.68
CA HIS A 17 -3.12 12.84 6.59
C HIS A 17 -2.55 11.47 6.19
N TYR A 18 -1.25 11.24 6.39
CA TYR A 18 -0.55 10.00 6.03
C TYR A 18 0.40 9.49 7.14
N THR A 19 0.02 9.60 8.41
CA THR A 19 0.86 9.05 9.49
C THR A 19 0.84 7.51 9.46
N PHE A 20 1.94 6.91 9.04
CA PHE A 20 2.18 5.47 9.09
C PHE A 20 3.04 5.11 10.30
N ASN A 21 2.76 3.98 10.95
CA ASN A 21 3.57 3.48 12.06
C ASN A 21 3.81 1.96 11.95
N LEU A 22 4.58 1.40 12.87
CA LEU A 22 4.94 -0.03 12.85
C LEU A 22 3.74 -0.98 12.89
N ARG A 23 2.59 -0.56 13.41
CA ARG A 23 1.36 -1.36 13.39
C ARG A 23 0.86 -1.59 11.96
N ASP A 24 1.07 -0.64 11.06
CA ASP A 24 0.66 -0.77 9.66
C ASP A 24 1.49 -1.85 8.96
N TYR A 25 2.80 -1.88 9.20
CA TYR A 25 3.65 -2.98 8.76
C TYR A 25 3.15 -4.33 9.29
N SER A 26 2.84 -4.42 10.59
CA SER A 26 2.30 -5.65 11.17
C SER A 26 0.98 -6.10 10.52
N ARG A 27 0.11 -5.16 10.12
CA ARG A 27 -1.15 -5.48 9.44
C ARG A 27 -0.95 -6.08 8.05
N VAL A 28 0.05 -5.60 7.30
CA VAL A 28 0.41 -6.20 6.00
C VAL A 28 0.82 -7.66 6.20
N ILE A 29 1.74 -7.92 7.13
CA ILE A 29 2.21 -9.29 7.41
C ILE A 29 1.07 -10.18 7.91
N GLN A 30 0.22 -9.67 8.81
CA GLN A 30 -0.95 -10.42 9.28
C GLN A 30 -1.90 -10.77 8.13
N GLY A 31 -2.21 -9.81 7.24
CA GLY A 31 -3.07 -10.06 6.08
C GLY A 31 -2.51 -11.17 5.18
N MET A 32 -1.20 -11.14 4.91
CA MET A 32 -0.54 -12.18 4.14
C MET A 32 -0.64 -13.58 4.80
N LEU A 33 -0.57 -13.65 6.14
CA LEU A 33 -0.65 -14.90 6.88
C LEU A 33 -2.09 -15.45 7.00
N MET A 34 -3.11 -14.64 6.75
CA MET A 34 -4.52 -15.06 6.79
C MET A 34 -4.95 -15.76 5.49
N THR A 35 -4.14 -15.73 4.44
CA THR A 35 -4.40 -16.48 3.21
C THR A 35 -4.26 -17.98 3.46
N SER A 36 -5.27 -18.74 3.00
CA SER A 36 -5.21 -20.20 3.01
C SER A 36 -4.09 -20.69 2.09
N TYR A 37 -3.22 -21.55 2.61
CA TYR A 37 -2.15 -22.17 1.83
C TYR A 37 -2.76 -23.10 0.78
N SER A 38 -2.59 -22.74 -0.50
CA SER A 38 -2.86 -23.61 -1.64
C SER A 38 -1.54 -24.25 -2.08
N SER A 39 -1.59 -25.52 -2.51
CA SER A 39 -0.44 -26.22 -3.12
C SER A 39 0.10 -25.50 -4.36
N ASP A 40 -0.69 -24.62 -4.97
CA ASP A 40 -0.37 -23.89 -6.20
C ASP A 40 0.14 -22.47 -5.93
N PHE A 41 0.55 -22.15 -4.70
CA PHE A 41 1.03 -20.82 -4.34
C PHE A 41 2.45 -20.58 -4.89
N ARG A 42 2.54 -19.99 -6.09
CA ARG A 42 3.83 -19.67 -6.75
C ARG A 42 4.23 -18.21 -6.49
N LYS A 43 5.41 -17.83 -6.98
CA LYS A 43 6.00 -16.50 -6.78
C LYS A 43 5.07 -15.34 -7.22
N PRO A 44 4.43 -15.38 -8.41
CA PRO A 44 3.52 -14.29 -8.82
C PRO A 44 2.33 -14.12 -7.88
N GLU A 45 1.77 -15.21 -7.36
CA GLU A 45 0.65 -15.20 -6.43
C GLU A 45 1.05 -14.59 -5.07
N LEU A 46 2.27 -14.87 -4.60
CA LEU A 46 2.84 -14.23 -3.42
C LEU A 46 3.04 -12.74 -3.61
N VAL A 47 3.61 -12.33 -4.75
CA VAL A 47 3.82 -10.91 -5.08
C VAL A 47 2.49 -10.18 -5.16
N ARG A 48 1.49 -10.78 -5.80
CA ARG A 48 0.13 -10.23 -5.88
C ARG A 48 -0.50 -10.05 -4.50
N LEU A 49 -0.42 -11.08 -3.64
CA LEU A 49 -0.92 -10.99 -2.26
C LEU A 49 -0.24 -9.87 -1.47
N TRP A 50 1.09 -9.76 -1.60
CA TRP A 50 1.85 -8.70 -0.95
C TRP A 50 1.44 -7.29 -1.42
N ILE A 51 1.28 -7.09 -2.74
CA ILE A 51 0.79 -5.83 -3.30
C ILE A 51 -0.61 -5.51 -2.75
N HIS A 52 -1.50 -6.50 -2.76
CA HIS A 52 -2.87 -6.34 -2.28
C HIS A 52 -2.94 -5.89 -0.83
N GLU A 53 -2.17 -6.53 0.06
CA GLU A 53 -2.14 -6.16 1.47
C GLU A 53 -1.51 -4.78 1.69
N CYS A 54 -0.50 -4.42 0.89
CA CYS A 54 0.07 -3.08 0.91
C CYS A 54 -0.96 -2.02 0.43
N GLN A 55 -1.76 -2.32 -0.59
CA GLN A 55 -2.85 -1.44 -1.04
C GLN A 55 -3.90 -1.25 0.06
N ARG A 56 -4.39 -2.35 0.63
CA ARG A 56 -5.40 -2.32 1.69
C ARG A 56 -4.95 -1.54 2.93
N VAL A 57 -3.67 -1.64 3.30
CA VAL A 57 -3.15 -0.97 4.50
C VAL A 57 -2.81 0.50 4.25
N PHE A 58 -2.20 0.80 3.09
CA PHE A 58 -1.62 2.11 2.80
C PHE A 58 -2.42 2.89 1.75
N ALA A 59 -2.72 2.27 0.61
CA ALA A 59 -3.38 2.95 -0.52
C ALA A 59 -4.82 3.38 -0.19
N ASP A 60 -5.54 2.62 0.64
CA ASP A 60 -6.89 2.97 1.11
C ASP A 60 -6.95 4.31 1.87
N ARG A 61 -5.80 4.79 2.38
CA ARG A 61 -5.69 6.08 3.07
C ARG A 61 -5.31 7.23 2.15
N LEU A 62 -4.96 6.94 0.89
CA LEU A 62 -4.56 7.94 -0.11
C LEU A 62 -5.79 8.57 -0.76
N ILE A 63 -5.88 9.89 -0.67
CA ILE A 63 -7.06 10.64 -1.12
C ILE A 63 -6.86 11.24 -2.52
N ASN A 64 -5.64 11.64 -2.87
CA ASN A 64 -5.35 12.20 -4.18
C ASN A 64 -4.85 11.12 -5.15
N ASP A 65 -5.08 11.35 -6.44
CA ASP A 65 -4.69 10.41 -7.49
C ASP A 65 -3.18 10.40 -7.75
N GLU A 66 -2.49 11.49 -7.41
CA GLU A 66 -1.03 11.59 -7.52
C GLU A 66 -0.32 10.60 -6.59
N ASP A 67 -0.73 10.53 -5.33
CA ASP A 67 -0.18 9.63 -4.31
C ASP A 67 -0.52 8.18 -4.64
N ARG A 68 -1.73 7.92 -5.17
CA ARG A 68 -2.12 6.60 -5.66
C ARG A 68 -1.24 6.16 -6.82
N LEU A 69 -0.98 7.05 -7.78
CA LEU A 69 -0.07 6.78 -8.89
C LEU A 69 1.38 6.60 -8.41
N TRP A 70 1.82 7.40 -7.43
CA TRP A 70 3.12 7.25 -6.81
C TRP A 70 3.25 5.88 -6.14
N PHE A 71 2.25 5.46 -5.36
CA PHE A 71 2.22 4.16 -4.71
C PHE A 71 2.37 3.02 -5.74
N LEU A 72 1.58 3.04 -6.82
CA LEU A 72 1.66 2.04 -7.88
C LEU A 72 3.05 2.00 -8.54
N LYS A 73 3.65 3.16 -8.82
CA LYS A 73 5.02 3.24 -9.34
C LYS A 73 6.05 2.66 -8.37
N GLN A 74 5.92 2.92 -7.06
CA GLN A 74 6.80 2.35 -6.05
C GLN A 74 6.64 0.83 -5.94
N SER A 75 5.41 0.32 -5.90
CA SER A 75 5.14 -1.12 -5.88
C SER A 75 5.79 -1.82 -7.08
N ARG A 76 5.63 -1.26 -8.30
CA ARG A 76 6.27 -1.79 -9.50
C ARG A 76 7.80 -1.76 -9.39
N SER A 77 8.38 -0.67 -8.89
CA SER A 77 9.84 -0.59 -8.73
C SER A 77 10.38 -1.61 -7.73
N ILE A 78 9.67 -1.86 -6.62
CA ILE A 78 10.10 -2.82 -5.61
C ILE A 78 10.00 -4.24 -6.17
N VAL A 79 8.91 -4.58 -6.85
CA VAL A 79 8.74 -5.89 -7.48
C VAL A 79 9.89 -6.20 -8.43
N GLY A 80 10.19 -5.28 -9.36
CA GLY A 80 11.28 -5.47 -10.31
C GLY A 80 12.68 -5.54 -9.69
N LYS A 81 12.88 -5.02 -8.47
CA LYS A 81 14.17 -5.07 -7.77
C LYS A 81 14.34 -6.31 -6.89
N VAL A 82 13.26 -6.75 -6.26
CA VAL A 82 13.29 -7.79 -5.21
C VAL A 82 12.90 -9.15 -5.77
N TYR A 83 11.99 -9.19 -6.75
CA TYR A 83 11.46 -10.41 -7.34
C TYR A 83 11.94 -10.52 -8.79
N ASP A 84 13.19 -10.93 -8.97
CA ASP A 84 13.77 -11.14 -10.30
C ASP A 84 12.94 -12.15 -11.12
N GLY A 85 12.74 -11.82 -12.40
CA GLY A 85 11.91 -12.60 -13.33
C GLY A 85 10.39 -12.53 -13.08
N VAL A 86 9.89 -11.69 -12.16
CA VAL A 86 8.45 -11.46 -11.96
C VAL A 86 8.04 -10.12 -12.58
N ASP A 87 7.24 -10.17 -13.63
CA ASP A 87 6.65 -8.95 -14.19
C ASP A 87 5.44 -8.50 -13.37
N PHE A 88 5.39 -7.20 -13.08
CA PHE A 88 4.36 -6.58 -12.25
C PHE A 88 2.98 -6.69 -12.90
N TYR A 89 2.86 -6.45 -14.20
CA TYR A 89 1.58 -6.51 -14.91
C TYR A 89 1.15 -7.96 -15.11
N GLU A 90 2.07 -8.88 -15.41
CA GLU A 90 1.79 -10.31 -15.47
C GLU A 90 1.27 -10.86 -14.14
N SER A 91 1.76 -10.34 -13.01
CA SER A 91 1.28 -10.72 -11.67
C SER A 91 -0.13 -10.21 -11.40
N MET A 92 -0.52 -9.11 -12.06
CA MET A 92 -1.81 -8.43 -11.87
C MET A 92 -2.82 -8.74 -12.99
N LYS A 93 -2.42 -9.38 -14.10
CA LYS A 93 -3.25 -9.63 -15.29
C LYS A 93 -4.59 -10.32 -15.03
N HIS A 94 -4.66 -11.11 -13.96
CA HIS A 94 -5.88 -11.81 -13.56
C HIS A 94 -6.90 -10.92 -12.84
N LEU A 95 -6.56 -9.65 -12.59
CA LEU A 95 -7.45 -8.63 -12.05
C LEU A 95 -8.05 -7.75 -13.14
N ASP A 96 -7.41 -7.67 -14.32
CA ASP A 96 -7.90 -6.93 -15.49
C ASP A 96 -9.04 -7.67 -16.22
N THR A 97 -9.44 -8.86 -15.74
CA THR A 97 -10.69 -9.50 -16.14
C THR A 97 -11.86 -8.81 -15.45
N GLU A 98 -12.11 -7.58 -15.84
CA GLU A 98 -13.47 -7.06 -15.83
C GLU A 98 -14.25 -7.83 -16.89
N ASP A 99 -14.90 -8.91 -16.44
CA ASP A 99 -16.24 -9.26 -16.91
C ASP A 99 -17.21 -8.21 -16.33
N SER A 100 -17.02 -6.95 -16.71
CA SER A 100 -17.99 -5.88 -16.52
C SER A 100 -18.96 -5.98 -17.71
N GLY A 101 -19.85 -6.97 -17.63
CA GLY A 101 -21.09 -7.03 -18.42
C GLY A 101 -22.11 -6.01 -17.92
#